data_AF-A0A1Q4AAH7-F1
#
_entry.id   AF-A0A1Q4AAH7-F1
#
_cell.length_a   1.000
_cell.length_b   1.000
_cell.length_c   1.000
_cell.angle_alpha   90.00
_cell.angle_beta   90.00
_cell.angle_gamma   90.00
#
_symmetry.space_group_name_H-M   'P 1'
#
loop_
_entity.id
_entity.type
_entity.pdbx_description
1 polymer ?
#
loop_
_entity_poly.entity_id
_entity_poly.type
_entity_poly.pdbx_seq_one_letter_code
_entity_poly.pdbx_strand_id
1 'polypeptide(L)'
;MNQGRQIITARRRGSILRPDMLPGDDGANINGPSLVKVPDWVTGRLGAYYLYFAHHLGTYIRLAYADSLQGQWRIHGGGTLTLDQCPMLRGHVASPDVHVDHANRRFVMYFHGPTGQGDSQETFVATSEDGLHFVPRPDAIGPSYARFFHHDGWWYGLLGTGAISVVRSRDGLGGFEPGPVVLAASRRGNRPRHVAVQKSDGLLRVYYTRKGDAPERIVHGTIDLARDWRQWTVSGATELLRPATDFEGTDLPVRPSRSGPVKGRENALRDPAIFDEDGRTWLLYAVAGESGISLAEIRSEAARPGFGKPKGILRAFAGRVAAKMGLQSPARPMPAARIFIAGCARSGTTLTRSLMARFDDTYVHRSEAHYRLLDGLDQPQANLVVKRTAGGYLDLADLPASIGLIYCVRHPFDVLTSSHPETKALRPFHVTTERWEAEYDGLLRLRQAQPERSILILRYEDLIADPDVA
;
A
#
# COMPACT_ATOMS: atom_id res chain seq x y z
N MET A 1 -25.30 -0.90 -0.20
CA MET A 1 -24.98 -1.52 1.10
C MET A 1 -23.67 -0.95 1.59
N ASN A 2 -23.65 -0.41 2.80
CA ASN A 2 -22.56 0.36 3.37
C ASN A 2 -21.39 -0.60 3.69
N GLN A 3 -20.41 -0.71 2.79
CA GLN A 3 -19.16 -1.42 3.07
C GLN A 3 -18.52 -0.73 4.28
N GLY A 4 -18.36 -1.47 5.39
CA GLY A 4 -17.78 -0.94 6.61
C GLY A 4 -16.43 -0.30 6.31
N ARG A 5 -16.38 1.04 6.40
CA ARG A 5 -15.19 1.85 6.12
C ARG A 5 -14.09 1.36 7.06
N GLN A 6 -13.07 0.67 6.55
CA GLN A 6 -11.88 0.35 7.35
C GLN A 6 -11.31 1.68 7.85
N ILE A 7 -11.29 1.84 9.17
CA ILE A 7 -10.66 2.98 9.82
C ILE A 7 -9.17 2.69 9.80
N ILE A 8 -8.40 3.64 9.30
CA ILE A 8 -6.95 3.56 9.34
C ILE A 8 -6.41 4.64 10.27
N THR A 9 -5.34 4.31 10.99
CA THR A 9 -4.60 5.23 11.85
C THR A 9 -3.13 5.26 11.42
N ALA A 10 -2.44 6.37 11.66
CA ALA A 10 -1.02 6.51 11.36
C ALA A 10 -0.22 6.63 12.67
N ARG A 11 0.59 5.61 12.97
CA ARG A 11 1.47 5.57 14.15
C ARG A 11 2.83 6.17 13.79
N ARG A 12 3.14 7.34 14.33
CA ARG A 12 4.44 8.02 14.15
C ARG A 12 5.61 7.16 14.61
N ARG A 13 6.69 7.16 13.82
CA ARG A 13 8.00 6.59 14.16
C ARG A 13 9.09 7.64 14.36
N GLY A 14 8.91 8.85 13.82
CA GLY A 14 9.79 9.99 14.03
C GLY A 14 10.27 10.63 12.73
N SER A 15 11.05 11.70 12.87
CA SER A 15 11.73 12.35 11.74
C SER A 15 12.94 11.52 11.31
N ILE A 16 13.01 11.22 10.01
CA ILE A 16 14.06 10.40 9.40
C ILE A 16 15.03 11.22 8.55
N LEU A 17 14.61 12.37 8.03
CA LEU A 17 15.49 13.35 7.37
C LEU A 17 15.28 14.73 8.00
N ARG A 18 16.38 15.39 8.36
CA ARG A 18 16.43 16.67 9.08
C ARG A 18 17.36 17.67 8.37
N PRO A 19 17.15 18.99 8.54
CA PRO A 19 17.97 20.02 7.89
C PRO A 19 19.46 19.89 8.13
N ASP A 20 19.87 19.53 9.35
CA ASP A 20 21.27 19.39 9.79
C ASP A 20 22.02 18.23 9.12
N MET A 21 21.32 17.36 8.39
CA MET A 21 21.92 16.28 7.61
C MET A 21 22.43 16.73 6.24
N LEU A 22 22.05 17.93 5.78
CA LEU A 22 22.34 18.45 4.45
C LEU A 22 23.28 19.66 4.53
N PRO A 23 24.17 19.85 3.53
CA PRO A 23 25.10 20.97 3.53
C PRO A 23 24.43 22.29 3.15
N GLY A 24 24.82 23.38 3.82
CA GLY A 24 24.41 24.74 3.46
C GLY A 24 22.89 24.91 3.34
N ASP A 25 22.45 25.55 2.25
CA ASP A 25 21.04 25.83 2.00
C ASP A 25 20.24 24.60 1.55
N ASP A 26 20.89 23.45 1.34
CA ASP A 26 20.16 22.25 0.94
C ASP A 26 19.18 21.79 2.04
N GLY A 27 19.51 22.04 3.31
CA GLY A 27 18.63 21.77 4.44
C GLY A 27 17.45 22.74 4.58
N ALA A 28 17.41 23.85 3.83
CA ALA A 28 16.37 24.87 3.96
C ALA A 28 15.00 24.40 3.46
N ASN A 29 14.97 23.42 2.57
CA ASN A 29 13.74 22.80 2.07
C ASN A 29 13.97 21.32 1.74
N ILE A 30 13.12 20.46 2.30
CA ILE A 30 13.16 19.00 2.21
C ILE A 30 11.72 18.52 2.01
N ASN A 31 11.41 18.01 0.82
CA ASN A 31 10.06 17.59 0.44
C ASN A 31 10.06 16.47 -0.60
N GLY A 32 8.86 16.08 -1.04
CA GLY A 32 8.67 15.12 -2.13
C GLY A 32 9.31 13.75 -1.91
N PRO A 33 9.09 13.07 -0.76
CA PRO A 33 9.68 11.75 -0.53
C PRO A 33 9.17 10.72 -1.54
N SER A 34 10.06 9.81 -1.93
CA SER A 34 9.73 8.56 -2.63
C SER A 34 10.70 7.48 -2.18
N LEU A 35 10.18 6.38 -1.66
CA LEU A 35 10.97 5.32 -1.03
C LEU A 35 10.85 4.03 -1.83
N VAL A 36 11.99 3.38 -2.07
CA VAL A 36 12.06 2.04 -2.67
C VAL A 36 12.96 1.13 -1.85
N LYS A 37 12.63 -0.17 -1.86
CA LYS A 37 13.59 -1.21 -1.48
C LYS A 37 14.54 -1.43 -2.64
N VAL A 38 15.85 -1.46 -2.37
CA VAL A 38 16.84 -1.70 -3.41
C VAL A 38 16.80 -3.18 -3.79
N PRO A 39 16.58 -3.52 -5.06
CA PRO A 39 16.51 -4.91 -5.48
C PRO A 39 17.85 -5.64 -5.35
N ASP A 40 17.81 -6.96 -5.14
CA ASP A 40 19.01 -7.78 -4.99
C ASP A 40 19.89 -7.86 -6.24
N TRP A 41 19.32 -7.54 -7.40
CA TRP A 41 20.06 -7.53 -8.66
C TRP A 41 20.98 -6.31 -8.81
N VAL A 42 20.84 -5.29 -7.95
CA VAL A 42 21.69 -4.10 -7.94
C VAL A 42 23.00 -4.41 -7.22
N THR A 43 24.10 -4.35 -7.95
CA THR A 43 25.46 -4.48 -7.38
C THR A 43 25.92 -3.16 -6.78
N GLY A 44 26.64 -3.20 -5.66
CA GLY A 44 27.20 -1.98 -5.05
C GLY A 44 26.17 -1.06 -4.37
N ARG A 45 25.01 -1.60 -3.99
CA ARG A 45 23.96 -0.84 -3.27
C ARG A 45 24.52 -0.14 -2.03
N LEU A 46 24.10 1.10 -1.81
CA LEU A 46 24.52 1.90 -0.64
C LEU A 46 23.85 1.43 0.67
N GLY A 47 22.66 0.83 0.58
CA GLY A 47 21.89 0.26 1.68
C GLY A 47 20.70 -0.53 1.16
N ALA A 48 19.90 -1.10 2.06
CA ALA A 48 18.69 -1.86 1.70
C ALA A 48 17.56 -0.98 1.13
N TYR A 49 17.52 0.31 1.46
CA TYR A 49 16.46 1.24 1.06
C TYR A 49 17.03 2.54 0.52
N TYR A 50 16.42 3.05 -0.55
CA TYR A 50 16.70 4.36 -1.15
C TYR A 50 15.49 5.28 -1.00
N LEU A 51 15.70 6.43 -0.38
CA LEU A 51 14.72 7.49 -0.20
C LEU A 51 15.12 8.70 -1.04
N TYR A 52 14.41 8.91 -2.14
CA TYR A 52 14.55 10.06 -3.00
C TYR A 52 13.71 11.21 -2.44
N PHE A 53 14.23 12.43 -2.53
CA PHE A 53 13.54 13.63 -2.10
C PHE A 53 14.12 14.84 -2.83
N ALA A 54 13.49 16.01 -2.67
CA ALA A 54 13.92 17.21 -3.37
C ALA A 54 13.83 18.45 -2.48
N HIS A 55 14.41 19.52 -3.00
CA HIS A 55 14.14 20.89 -2.59
C HIS A 55 13.15 21.47 -3.60
N HIS A 56 12.14 22.22 -3.14
CA HIS A 56 11.08 22.75 -4.00
C HIS A 56 11.61 23.53 -5.22
N LEU A 57 12.71 24.27 -5.02
CA LEU A 57 13.41 25.05 -6.05
C LEU A 57 14.85 24.53 -6.28
N GLY A 58 15.09 23.25 -6.01
CA GLY A 58 16.43 22.65 -6.07
C GLY A 58 16.87 22.31 -7.50
N THR A 59 18.18 22.32 -7.73
CA THR A 59 18.75 21.97 -9.04
C THR A 59 19.09 20.48 -9.18
N TYR A 60 18.70 19.64 -8.22
CA TYR A 60 18.94 18.20 -8.29
C TYR A 60 18.00 17.40 -7.36
N ILE A 61 17.71 16.16 -7.74
CA ILE A 61 17.04 15.16 -6.92
C ILE A 61 18.05 14.54 -5.96
N ARG A 62 17.70 14.51 -4.68
CA ARG A 62 18.54 14.03 -3.59
C ARG A 62 18.21 12.58 -3.25
N LEU A 63 19.16 11.91 -2.64
CA LEU A 63 19.01 10.55 -2.14
C LEU A 63 19.53 10.45 -0.71
N ALA A 64 18.76 9.77 0.12
CA ALA A 64 19.22 9.19 1.37
C ALA A 64 19.09 7.66 1.32
N TYR A 65 19.95 6.95 2.04
CA TYR A 65 19.92 5.49 2.09
C TYR A 65 20.04 4.97 3.53
N ALA A 66 19.48 3.78 3.77
CA ALA A 66 19.53 3.09 5.05
C ALA A 66 19.39 1.57 4.87
N ASP A 67 19.88 0.81 5.86
CA ASP A 67 19.68 -0.65 5.91
C ASP A 67 18.36 -1.06 6.59
N SER A 68 17.69 -0.12 7.26
CA SER A 68 16.36 -0.35 7.85
C SER A 68 15.55 0.94 7.87
N LEU A 69 14.23 0.83 7.68
CA LEU A 69 13.31 1.98 7.59
C LEU A 69 13.35 2.91 8.80
N GLN A 70 13.49 2.34 9.99
CA GLN A 70 13.57 3.07 11.26
C GLN A 70 15.02 3.25 11.75
N GLY A 71 16.01 2.89 10.93
CA GLY A 71 17.42 2.99 11.26
C GLY A 71 18.00 4.37 10.95
N GLN A 72 19.33 4.43 10.94
CA GLN A 72 20.06 5.65 10.59
C GLN A 72 20.07 5.84 9.07
N TRP A 73 19.56 6.99 8.63
CA TRP A 73 19.63 7.43 7.24
C TRP A 73 20.89 8.24 6.97
N ARG A 74 21.51 8.02 5.82
CA ARG A 74 22.71 8.73 5.35
C ARG A 74 22.42 9.43 4.03
N ILE A 75 22.90 10.65 3.87
CA ILE A 75 22.75 11.41 2.62
C ILE A 75 23.79 10.92 1.61
N HIS A 76 23.34 10.65 0.39
CA HIS A 76 24.22 10.46 -0.76
C HIS A 76 24.56 11.84 -1.36
N GLY A 77 25.84 12.21 -1.35
CA GLY A 77 26.31 13.50 -1.88
C GLY A 77 26.15 13.58 -3.39
N GLY A 78 25.79 14.75 -3.91
CA GLY A 78 25.60 14.99 -5.35
C GLY A 78 24.21 14.61 -5.91
N GLY A 79 23.44 13.79 -5.19
CA GLY A 79 22.12 13.35 -5.61
C GLY A 79 22.15 12.40 -6.81
N THR A 80 21.00 12.24 -7.50
CA THR A 80 20.80 11.16 -8.49
C THR A 80 20.34 11.64 -9.87
N LEU A 81 19.86 12.88 -9.97
CA LEU A 81 19.46 13.52 -11.22
C LEU A 81 19.60 15.04 -11.06
N THR A 82 20.38 15.70 -11.91
CA THR A 82 20.60 17.15 -11.87
C THR A 82 19.86 17.87 -12.98
N LEU A 83 19.59 19.15 -12.78
CA LEU A 83 18.95 20.03 -13.76
C LEU A 83 19.76 20.10 -15.07
N ASP A 84 21.09 20.06 -14.99
CA ASP A 84 21.96 20.11 -16.17
C ASP A 84 21.80 18.87 -17.08
N GLN A 85 21.37 17.73 -16.52
CA GLN A 85 21.01 16.54 -17.28
C GLN A 85 19.64 16.67 -17.97
N CYS A 86 18.85 17.68 -17.61
CA CYS A 86 17.48 17.90 -18.06
C CYS A 86 17.36 19.17 -18.92
N PRO A 87 17.85 19.18 -20.18
CA PRO A 87 17.90 20.38 -21.02
C PRO A 87 16.51 20.96 -21.37
N MET A 88 15.46 20.15 -21.25
CA MET A 88 14.06 20.54 -21.42
C MET A 88 13.50 21.36 -20.25
N LEU A 89 14.18 21.38 -19.11
CA LEU A 89 13.76 22.09 -17.90
C LEU A 89 14.50 23.41 -17.71
N ARG A 90 13.91 24.28 -16.87
CA ARG A 90 14.48 25.55 -16.41
C ARG A 90 14.29 25.68 -14.90
N GLY A 91 15.27 26.23 -14.21
CA GLY A 91 15.14 26.63 -12.80
C GLY A 91 15.29 25.50 -11.78
N HIS A 92 14.49 24.42 -11.86
CA HIS A 92 14.56 23.34 -10.86
C HIS A 92 14.11 21.97 -11.38
N VAL A 93 14.47 20.92 -10.63
CA VAL A 93 14.03 19.54 -10.79
C VAL A 93 13.55 19.01 -9.43
N ALA A 94 12.31 18.51 -9.35
CA ALA A 94 11.67 18.25 -8.05
C ALA A 94 10.62 17.13 -8.06
N SER A 95 10.17 16.80 -6.83
CA SER A 95 9.12 15.82 -6.48
C SER A 95 9.27 14.47 -7.18
N PRO A 96 10.34 13.71 -6.87
CA PRO A 96 10.54 12.41 -7.46
C PRO A 96 9.40 11.44 -7.05
N ASP A 97 9.10 10.52 -7.96
CA ASP A 97 8.30 9.32 -7.73
C ASP A 97 9.01 8.15 -8.40
N VAL A 98 9.68 7.32 -7.61
CA VAL A 98 10.55 6.24 -8.09
C VAL A 98 9.89 4.89 -7.91
N HIS A 99 9.91 4.09 -8.96
CA HIS A 99 9.40 2.73 -9.01
C HIS A 99 10.49 1.77 -9.47
N VAL A 100 10.44 0.54 -8.97
CA VAL A 100 11.28 -0.55 -9.47
C VAL A 100 10.49 -1.34 -10.50
N ASP A 101 10.93 -1.29 -11.76
CA ASP A 101 10.46 -2.17 -12.81
C ASP A 101 11.26 -3.48 -12.76
N HIS A 102 10.76 -4.43 -11.98
CA HIS A 102 11.42 -5.72 -11.77
C HIS A 102 11.54 -6.54 -13.06
N ALA A 103 10.56 -6.44 -13.97
CA ALA A 103 10.56 -7.21 -15.21
C ALA A 103 11.72 -6.80 -16.13
N ASN A 104 12.04 -5.51 -16.15
CA ASN A 104 13.11 -4.96 -16.98
C ASN A 104 14.39 -4.63 -16.18
N ARG A 105 14.44 -4.99 -14.89
CA ARG A 105 15.57 -4.74 -13.98
C ARG A 105 16.08 -3.29 -14.05
N ARG A 106 15.18 -2.35 -13.82
CA ARG A 106 15.49 -0.90 -13.83
C ARG A 106 14.65 -0.14 -12.82
N PHE A 107 15.12 1.05 -12.48
CA PHE A 107 14.37 2.08 -11.78
C PHE A 107 13.74 3.03 -12.80
N VAL A 108 12.52 3.48 -12.51
CA VAL A 108 11.81 4.50 -13.27
C VAL A 108 11.49 5.63 -12.30
N MET A 109 12.00 6.83 -12.58
CA MET A 109 11.73 8.04 -11.81
C MET A 109 10.84 8.96 -12.63
N TYR A 110 9.70 9.34 -12.07
CA TYR A 110 8.93 10.48 -12.54
C TYR A 110 9.35 11.71 -11.75
N PHE A 111 9.60 12.82 -12.42
CA PHE A 111 10.04 14.07 -11.81
C PHE A 111 9.45 15.23 -12.58
N HIS A 112 9.49 16.46 -12.04
CA HIS A 112 8.99 17.62 -12.77
C HIS A 112 9.93 18.82 -12.68
N GLY A 113 9.69 19.76 -13.57
CA GLY A 113 10.22 21.11 -13.48
C GLY A 113 9.53 22.06 -14.47
N PRO A 114 9.85 23.36 -14.42
CA PRO A 114 9.35 24.35 -15.36
C PRO A 114 9.82 24.10 -16.79
N THR A 115 8.91 24.21 -17.77
CA THR A 115 9.19 24.08 -19.20
C THR A 115 8.94 25.40 -19.92
N GLY A 116 9.95 25.95 -20.61
CA GLY A 116 9.81 27.16 -21.44
C GLY A 116 9.59 28.50 -20.70
N GLN A 117 8.89 29.43 -21.35
CA GLN A 117 8.51 30.76 -20.83
C GLN A 117 7.10 30.70 -20.21
N GLY A 118 7.01 30.85 -18.89
CA GLY A 118 5.76 30.84 -18.12
C GLY A 118 5.90 30.06 -16.81
N ASP A 119 4.79 29.92 -16.09
CA ASP A 119 4.74 29.18 -14.81
C ASP A 119 4.36 27.69 -14.98
N SER A 120 4.35 27.17 -16.22
CA SER A 120 4.00 25.77 -16.50
C SER A 120 5.10 24.82 -16.03
N GLN A 121 4.70 23.84 -15.23
CA GLN A 121 5.57 22.78 -14.74
C GLN A 121 5.03 21.43 -15.19
N GLU A 122 5.89 20.64 -15.82
CA GLU A 122 5.53 19.38 -16.46
C GLU A 122 6.34 18.22 -15.89
N THR A 123 5.72 17.04 -15.89
CA THR A 123 6.35 15.79 -15.46
C THR A 123 7.09 15.14 -16.63
N PHE A 124 8.25 14.57 -16.33
CA PHE A 124 9.12 13.79 -17.22
C PHE A 124 9.48 12.45 -16.56
N VAL A 125 10.10 11.57 -17.35
CA VAL A 125 10.54 10.23 -16.90
C VAL A 125 12.06 10.11 -17.06
N ALA A 126 12.72 9.50 -16.08
CA ALA A 126 14.10 9.05 -16.18
C ALA A 126 14.21 7.58 -15.80
N THR A 127 15.19 6.88 -16.35
CA THR A 127 15.48 5.48 -16.01
C THR A 127 16.89 5.31 -15.47
N SER A 128 17.10 4.34 -14.60
CA SER A 128 18.40 4.00 -14.05
C SER A 128 18.51 2.48 -13.85
N GLU A 129 19.70 1.93 -14.01
CA GLU A 129 19.97 0.53 -13.66
C GLU A 129 20.35 0.37 -12.18
N ASP A 130 20.96 1.36 -11.54
CA ASP A 130 21.44 1.21 -10.15
C ASP A 130 20.65 2.04 -9.12
N GLY A 131 19.72 2.86 -9.59
CA GLY A 131 18.97 3.80 -8.75
C GLY A 131 19.81 4.99 -8.29
N LEU A 132 21.00 5.18 -8.85
CA LEU A 132 21.90 6.31 -8.55
C LEU A 132 22.08 7.19 -9.77
N HIS A 133 22.27 6.61 -10.95
CA HIS A 133 22.55 7.34 -12.18
C HIS A 133 21.33 7.29 -13.10
N PHE A 134 20.54 8.37 -13.10
CA PHE A 134 19.34 8.47 -13.93
C PHE A 134 19.60 9.15 -15.27
N VAL A 135 18.99 8.61 -16.32
CA VAL A 135 18.99 9.17 -17.68
C VAL A 135 17.58 9.67 -18.00
N PRO A 136 17.37 11.00 -18.12
CA PRO A 136 16.06 11.56 -18.38
C PRO A 136 15.66 11.45 -19.86
N ARG A 137 14.35 11.31 -20.10
CA ARG A 137 13.73 11.32 -21.42
C ARG A 137 13.18 12.72 -21.74
N PRO A 138 13.22 13.16 -23.01
CA PRO A 138 12.89 14.54 -23.39
C PRO A 138 11.39 14.84 -23.43
N ASP A 139 10.52 13.82 -23.44
CA ASP A 139 9.09 13.99 -23.67
C ASP A 139 8.35 14.25 -22.34
N ALA A 140 7.60 15.36 -22.29
CA ALA A 140 6.70 15.65 -21.19
C ALA A 140 5.50 14.68 -21.21
N ILE A 141 5.10 14.18 -20.03
CA ILE A 141 4.03 13.18 -19.89
C ILE A 141 2.74 13.75 -19.28
N GLY A 142 2.77 15.01 -18.83
CA GLY A 142 1.60 15.71 -18.29
C GLY A 142 1.94 16.73 -17.21
N PRO A 143 0.94 17.19 -16.43
CA PRO A 143 1.15 18.15 -15.35
C PRO A 143 2.16 17.68 -14.31
N SER A 144 2.82 18.62 -13.62
CA SER A 144 3.72 18.36 -12.48
C SER A 144 3.10 17.50 -11.36
N TYR A 145 3.96 16.96 -10.48
CA TYR A 145 3.58 16.17 -9.29
C TYR A 145 2.88 14.84 -9.63
N ALA A 146 3.63 13.92 -10.22
CA ALA A 146 3.14 12.58 -10.51
C ALA A 146 3.23 11.61 -9.31
N ARG A 147 2.25 10.72 -9.23
CA ARG A 147 2.28 9.49 -8.44
C ARG A 147 1.76 8.33 -9.25
N PHE A 148 2.62 7.37 -9.52
CA PHE A 148 2.33 6.20 -10.33
C PHE A 148 1.99 4.96 -9.51
N PHE A 149 1.24 4.05 -10.12
CA PHE A 149 0.93 2.73 -9.59
C PHE A 149 0.56 1.77 -10.73
N HIS A 150 0.72 0.47 -10.47
CA HIS A 150 0.35 -0.57 -11.42
C HIS A 150 -1.05 -1.13 -11.21
N HIS A 151 -1.81 -1.28 -12.30
CA HIS A 151 -3.09 -1.96 -12.28
C HIS A 151 -3.43 -2.58 -13.64
N ASP A 152 -3.77 -3.86 -13.63
CA ASP A 152 -4.29 -4.63 -14.77
C ASP A 152 -3.44 -4.52 -16.05
N GLY A 153 -2.12 -4.63 -15.86
CA GLY A 153 -1.14 -4.57 -16.96
C GLY A 153 -0.90 -3.16 -17.51
N TRP A 154 -1.29 -2.12 -16.77
CA TRP A 154 -1.03 -0.72 -17.09
C TRP A 154 -0.32 -0.01 -15.94
N TRP A 155 0.47 0.99 -16.31
CA TRP A 155 0.92 2.05 -15.43
C TRP A 155 -0.13 3.14 -15.42
N TYR A 156 -0.65 3.48 -14.24
CA TYR A 156 -1.52 4.64 -14.05
C TYR A 156 -0.78 5.70 -13.23
N GLY A 157 -0.94 6.97 -13.59
CA GLY A 157 -0.36 8.11 -12.89
C GLY A 157 -1.45 9.09 -12.46
N LEU A 158 -1.37 9.59 -11.23
CA LEU A 158 -2.13 10.76 -10.77
C LEU A 158 -1.21 12.00 -10.81
N LEU A 159 -1.58 13.00 -11.61
CA LEU A 159 -0.74 14.17 -11.90
C LEU A 159 -1.48 15.47 -11.57
N GLY A 160 -0.73 16.48 -11.14
CA GLY A 160 -1.18 17.86 -10.97
C GLY A 160 -1.33 18.29 -9.52
N THR A 161 -1.70 19.57 -9.34
CA THR A 161 -2.21 20.10 -8.08
C THR A 161 -3.44 20.95 -8.35
N GLY A 162 -4.37 21.03 -7.39
CA GLY A 162 -5.66 21.70 -7.55
C GLY A 162 -6.68 20.92 -8.38
N ALA A 163 -6.26 20.38 -9.52
CA ALA A 163 -6.97 19.34 -10.25
C ALA A 163 -5.99 18.18 -10.46
N ILE A 164 -6.31 17.01 -9.91
CA ILE A 164 -5.52 15.80 -10.08
C ILE A 164 -6.15 14.99 -11.21
N SER A 165 -5.40 14.83 -12.30
CA SER A 165 -5.84 14.09 -13.48
C SER A 165 -5.16 12.73 -13.52
N VAL A 166 -5.84 11.73 -14.07
CA VAL A 166 -5.24 10.42 -14.31
C VAL A 166 -4.68 10.34 -15.72
N VAL A 167 -3.52 9.69 -15.86
CA VAL A 167 -2.97 9.23 -17.14
C VAL A 167 -2.69 7.73 -17.05
N ARG A 168 -2.54 7.05 -18.18
CA ARG A 168 -2.05 5.67 -18.19
C ARG A 168 -1.11 5.38 -19.35
N SER A 169 -0.22 4.43 -19.17
CA SER A 169 0.71 3.94 -20.20
C SER A 169 0.88 2.42 -20.07
N ARG A 170 1.24 1.76 -21.18
CA ARG A 170 1.57 0.33 -21.19
C ARG A 170 2.90 0.05 -20.50
N ASP A 171 3.89 0.92 -20.69
CA ASP A 171 5.26 0.71 -20.25
C ASP A 171 5.72 1.69 -19.16
N GLY A 172 4.93 2.75 -18.90
CA GLY A 172 5.27 3.77 -17.92
C GLY A 172 6.33 4.76 -18.40
N LEU A 173 6.74 4.70 -19.67
CA LEU A 173 7.80 5.54 -20.22
C LEU A 173 7.34 6.45 -21.35
N GLY A 174 6.27 6.08 -22.06
CA GLY A 174 5.69 6.89 -23.14
C GLY A 174 4.27 6.46 -23.48
N GLY A 175 3.71 7.05 -24.55
CA GLY A 175 2.38 6.69 -25.04
C GLY A 175 1.27 6.89 -24.01
N PHE A 176 1.36 7.96 -23.21
CA PHE A 176 0.41 8.22 -22.14
C PHE A 176 -0.96 8.64 -22.67
N GLU A 177 -1.99 7.89 -22.28
CA GLU A 177 -3.39 8.20 -22.55
C GLU A 177 -3.94 9.09 -21.41
N PRO A 178 -4.46 10.29 -21.70
CA PRO A 178 -5.08 11.14 -20.68
C PRO A 178 -6.46 10.61 -20.28
N GLY A 179 -6.80 10.80 -19.01
CA GLY A 179 -8.10 10.44 -18.44
C GLY A 179 -8.75 11.59 -17.66
N PRO A 180 -9.77 11.28 -16.83
CA PRO A 180 -10.53 12.29 -16.11
C PRO A 180 -9.72 12.98 -15.01
N VAL A 181 -10.26 14.11 -14.52
CA VAL A 181 -9.89 14.69 -13.23
C VAL A 181 -10.50 13.83 -12.13
N VAL A 182 -9.68 13.10 -11.37
CA VAL A 182 -10.13 12.20 -10.30
C VAL A 182 -10.34 12.93 -8.98
N LEU A 183 -9.64 14.05 -8.76
CA LEU A 183 -9.77 14.88 -7.56
C LEU A 183 -9.68 16.35 -7.92
N ALA A 184 -10.81 17.05 -7.85
CA ALA A 184 -10.91 18.46 -8.22
C ALA A 184 -10.99 19.38 -6.98
N ALA A 185 -10.64 20.65 -7.18
CA ALA A 185 -10.96 21.70 -6.24
C ALA A 185 -12.48 21.77 -6.03
N SER A 186 -12.92 21.74 -4.77
CA SER A 186 -14.30 22.08 -4.45
C SER A 186 -14.55 23.57 -4.76
N ARG A 187 -15.72 23.92 -5.31
CA ARG A 187 -16.12 25.32 -5.58
C ARG A 187 -16.04 26.24 -4.36
N ARG A 188 -16.05 25.68 -3.14
CA ARG A 188 -15.90 26.40 -1.85
C ARG A 188 -14.82 25.79 -0.95
N GLY A 189 -13.98 24.90 -1.46
CA GLY A 189 -13.07 24.08 -0.64
C GLY A 189 -11.62 24.18 -1.06
N ASN A 190 -10.77 23.76 -0.13
CA ASN A 190 -9.32 23.77 -0.30
C ASN A 190 -8.87 22.85 -1.44
N ARG A 191 -7.89 23.33 -2.20
CA ARG A 191 -7.39 22.68 -3.43
C ARG A 191 -6.44 21.54 -3.05
N PRO A 192 -6.56 20.33 -3.62
CA PRO A 192 -5.57 19.28 -3.38
C PRO A 192 -4.16 19.78 -3.74
N ARG A 193 -3.17 19.42 -2.93
CA ARG A 193 -1.76 19.68 -3.19
C ARG A 193 -1.14 18.39 -3.72
N HIS A 194 -0.29 17.73 -2.94
CA HIS A 194 0.42 16.52 -3.32
C HIS A 194 -0.41 15.31 -2.93
N VAL A 195 -0.31 14.25 -3.73
CA VAL A 195 -1.00 13.00 -3.49
C VAL A 195 0.01 11.89 -3.19
N ALA A 196 -0.49 10.79 -2.64
CA ALA A 196 0.15 9.48 -2.59
C ALA A 196 -0.93 8.43 -2.80
N VAL A 197 -0.54 7.26 -3.29
CA VAL A 197 -1.48 6.19 -3.62
C VAL A 197 -1.09 4.90 -2.94
N GLN A 198 -2.10 4.15 -2.49
CA GLN A 198 -1.94 2.79 -1.98
C GLN A 198 -3.01 1.92 -2.62
N LYS A 199 -2.59 0.84 -3.26
CA LYS A 199 -3.50 -0.12 -3.87
C LYS A 199 -3.75 -1.29 -2.92
N SER A 200 -5.01 -1.63 -2.69
CA SER A 200 -5.42 -2.80 -1.90
C SER A 200 -6.76 -3.32 -2.42
N ASP A 201 -6.85 -4.61 -2.75
CA ASP A 201 -8.12 -5.33 -3.02
C ASP A 201 -9.13 -4.60 -3.92
N GLY A 202 -8.71 -4.20 -5.14
CA GLY A 202 -9.61 -3.51 -6.09
C GLY A 202 -9.95 -2.08 -5.70
N LEU A 203 -9.27 -1.52 -4.69
CA LEU A 203 -9.41 -0.15 -4.24
C LEU A 203 -8.06 0.57 -4.35
N LEU A 204 -8.11 1.84 -4.76
CA LEU A 204 -6.98 2.75 -4.65
C LEU A 204 -7.29 3.77 -3.57
N ARG A 205 -6.55 3.73 -2.48
CA ARG A 205 -6.60 4.78 -1.47
C ARG A 205 -5.70 5.92 -1.91
N VAL A 206 -6.24 7.12 -1.96
CA VAL A 206 -5.52 8.33 -2.36
C VAL A 206 -5.36 9.20 -1.12
N TYR A 207 -4.12 9.33 -0.65
CA TYR A 207 -3.74 10.25 0.41
C TYR A 207 -3.37 11.58 -0.20
N TYR A 208 -3.76 12.68 0.44
CA TYR A 208 -3.45 14.01 -0.08
C TYR A 208 -3.52 15.07 1.02
N THR A 209 -2.90 16.21 0.77
CA THR A 209 -3.10 17.42 1.57
C THR A 209 -3.83 18.48 0.75
N ARG A 210 -4.30 19.57 1.38
CA ARG A 210 -4.97 20.65 0.65
C ARG A 210 -4.44 22.02 1.02
N LYS A 211 -4.20 22.84 -0.01
CA LYS A 211 -3.81 24.25 0.11
C LYS A 211 -4.92 25.04 0.79
N GLY A 212 -4.61 25.79 1.83
CA GLY A 212 -5.54 26.57 2.62
C GLY A 212 -6.08 25.86 3.87
N ASP A 213 -5.70 24.60 4.09
CA ASP A 213 -6.00 23.91 5.35
C ASP A 213 -5.18 24.55 6.51
N ALA A 214 -5.77 24.57 7.71
CA ALA A 214 -5.17 25.16 8.91
C ALA A 214 -5.36 24.24 10.14
N PRO A 215 -4.32 23.50 10.59
CA PRO A 215 -3.07 23.28 9.88
C PRO A 215 -3.28 22.45 8.61
N GLU A 216 -2.36 22.54 7.64
CA GLU A 216 -2.33 21.59 6.53
C GLU A 216 -2.01 20.20 7.08
N ARG A 217 -2.78 19.21 6.63
CA ARG A 217 -2.84 17.87 7.23
C ARG A 217 -3.12 16.84 6.15
N ILE A 218 -2.82 15.57 6.45
CA ILE A 218 -3.00 14.46 5.53
C ILE A 218 -4.42 13.92 5.69
N VAL A 219 -5.16 13.93 4.59
CA VAL A 219 -6.46 13.28 4.45
C VAL A 219 -6.35 12.16 3.43
N HIS A 220 -7.35 11.28 3.38
CA HIS A 220 -7.44 10.26 2.35
C HIS A 220 -8.87 10.05 1.86
N GLY A 221 -8.98 9.69 0.59
CA GLY A 221 -10.19 9.19 -0.05
C GLY A 221 -9.90 7.89 -0.77
N THR A 222 -10.86 7.38 -1.54
CA THR A 222 -10.71 6.08 -2.23
C THR A 222 -11.31 6.12 -3.63
N ILE A 223 -10.68 5.42 -4.57
CA ILE A 223 -11.19 5.12 -5.90
C ILE A 223 -11.46 3.62 -5.98
N ASP A 224 -12.63 3.25 -6.50
CA ASP A 224 -13.00 1.87 -6.82
C ASP A 224 -12.40 1.49 -8.18
N LEU A 225 -11.35 0.66 -8.16
CA LEU A 225 -10.60 0.26 -9.35
C LEU A 225 -11.37 -0.72 -10.24
N ALA A 226 -12.45 -1.34 -9.74
CA ALA A 226 -13.28 -2.22 -10.56
C ALA A 226 -14.11 -1.45 -11.61
N ARG A 227 -14.27 -0.13 -11.44
CA ARG A 227 -14.94 0.74 -12.41
C ARG A 227 -14.03 1.06 -13.58
N ASP A 228 -14.63 1.42 -14.71
CA ASP A 228 -13.88 1.99 -15.83
C ASP A 228 -13.07 3.19 -15.34
N TRP A 229 -11.77 3.18 -15.64
CA TRP A 229 -10.82 4.21 -15.25
C TRP A 229 -11.21 5.60 -15.76
N ARG A 230 -11.96 5.68 -16.86
CA ARG A 230 -12.53 6.93 -17.39
C ARG A 230 -13.59 7.55 -16.48
N GLN A 231 -14.08 6.79 -15.50
CA GLN A 231 -15.09 7.22 -14.53
C GLN A 231 -14.51 7.30 -13.10
N TRP A 232 -13.21 7.09 -12.93
CA TRP A 232 -12.60 7.16 -11.60
C TRP A 232 -12.75 8.54 -10.98
N THR A 233 -13.10 8.55 -9.71
CA THR A 233 -13.17 9.75 -8.88
C THR A 233 -12.86 9.38 -7.43
N VAL A 234 -12.15 10.26 -6.73
CA VAL A 234 -11.83 10.08 -5.32
C VAL A 234 -13.09 10.33 -4.50
N SER A 235 -13.55 9.27 -3.84
CA SER A 235 -14.71 9.30 -2.97
C SER A 235 -14.30 9.46 -1.50
N GLY A 236 -14.99 10.38 -0.82
CA GLY A 236 -14.78 10.69 0.59
C GLY A 236 -13.47 11.42 0.89
N ALA A 237 -13.40 11.98 2.10
CA ALA A 237 -12.20 12.64 2.62
C ALA A 237 -12.18 12.45 4.14
N THR A 238 -11.33 11.55 4.63
CA THR A 238 -11.14 11.27 6.05
C THR A 238 -9.76 11.74 6.46
N GLU A 239 -9.65 12.45 7.58
CA GLU A 239 -8.36 12.86 8.11
C GLU A 239 -7.59 11.65 8.65
N LEU A 240 -6.32 11.54 8.28
CA LEU A 240 -5.40 10.50 8.76
C LEU A 240 -4.47 11.05 9.83
N LEU A 241 -3.83 12.19 9.53
CA LEU A 241 -2.72 12.71 10.33
C LEU A 241 -2.67 14.23 10.25
N ARG A 242 -2.59 14.89 11.39
CA ARG A 242 -2.32 16.33 11.54
C ARG A 242 -1.07 16.55 12.41
N PRO A 243 -0.41 17.72 12.36
CA PRO A 243 0.72 18.03 13.25
C PRO A 243 0.37 17.77 14.72
N ALA A 244 1.27 17.10 15.45
CA ALA A 244 1.13 16.80 16.87
C ALA A 244 2.47 16.80 17.65
N THR A 245 3.57 17.18 17.00
CA THR A 245 4.92 17.22 17.60
C THR A 245 5.66 18.48 17.16
N ASP A 246 6.65 18.90 17.93
CA ASP A 246 7.39 20.14 17.64
C ASP A 246 8.10 20.07 16.29
N PHE A 247 8.68 18.92 15.93
CA PHE A 247 9.30 18.76 14.60
C PHE A 247 8.27 18.78 13.45
N GLU A 248 6.97 18.61 13.73
CA GLU A 248 5.86 18.82 12.79
C GLU A 248 5.36 20.27 12.74
N GLY A 249 5.90 21.15 13.60
CA GLY A 249 5.60 22.58 13.63
C GLY A 249 4.52 22.97 14.64
N THR A 250 4.22 22.15 15.66
CA THR A 250 3.19 22.48 16.67
C THR A 250 3.56 23.67 17.56
N ASP A 251 4.85 23.99 17.64
CA ASP A 251 5.39 25.20 18.28
C ASP A 251 5.08 26.48 17.50
N LEU A 252 4.55 26.38 16.26
CA LEU A 252 4.20 27.49 15.41
C LEU A 252 2.68 27.72 15.33
N PRO A 253 2.23 28.97 15.09
CA PRO A 253 0.81 29.27 14.96
C PRO A 253 0.12 28.47 13.86
N VAL A 254 -1.08 27.98 14.15
CA VAL A 254 -1.96 27.37 13.14
C VAL A 254 -2.44 28.45 12.16
N ARG A 255 -2.10 28.32 10.88
CA ARG A 255 -2.50 29.25 9.81
C ARG A 255 -2.88 28.49 8.53
N PRO A 256 -3.76 29.05 7.68
CA PRO A 256 -4.02 28.50 6.36
C PRO A 256 -2.74 28.43 5.53
N SER A 257 -2.47 27.26 4.95
CA SER A 257 -1.30 27.10 4.08
C SER A 257 -1.45 27.81 2.73
N ARG A 258 -0.32 28.24 2.15
CA ARG A 258 -0.27 28.95 0.88
C ARG A 258 0.21 28.06 -0.27
N SER A 259 -0.10 28.45 -1.49
CA SER A 259 0.52 27.86 -2.69
C SER A 259 2.01 28.19 -2.74
N GLY A 260 2.80 27.26 -3.29
CA GLY A 260 4.25 27.42 -3.44
C GLY A 260 5.07 26.91 -2.24
N PRO A 261 6.39 27.16 -2.28
CA PRO A 261 7.33 26.71 -1.26
C PRO A 261 7.12 27.41 0.07
N VAL A 262 7.45 26.74 1.16
CA VAL A 262 7.55 27.37 2.47
C VAL A 262 8.92 28.03 2.62
N LYS A 263 8.94 29.27 3.12
CA LYS A 263 10.16 29.89 3.65
C LYS A 263 10.24 29.60 5.15
N GLY A 264 11.10 28.66 5.54
CA GLY A 264 11.25 28.23 6.93
C GLY A 264 10.24 27.15 7.34
N ARG A 265 9.80 27.18 8.59
CA ARG A 265 8.90 26.19 9.20
C ARG A 265 7.46 26.69 9.24
N GLU A 266 6.50 25.77 9.11
CA GLU A 266 5.05 26.01 9.25
C GLU A 266 4.39 24.92 10.11
N ASN A 267 3.27 25.19 10.77
CA ASN A 267 2.45 24.15 11.40
C ASN A 267 1.66 23.38 10.31
N ALA A 268 2.32 22.46 9.62
CA ALA A 268 1.79 21.79 8.43
C ALA A 268 2.48 20.45 8.13
N LEU A 269 1.69 19.46 7.68
CA LEU A 269 2.19 18.25 7.02
C LEU A 269 1.94 18.35 5.52
N ARG A 270 2.90 17.90 4.70
CA ARG A 270 2.80 17.91 3.22
C ARG A 270 3.39 16.64 2.62
N ASP A 271 3.32 16.54 1.30
CA ASP A 271 4.07 15.54 0.50
C ASP A 271 3.95 14.09 1.03
N PRO A 272 2.74 13.52 1.16
CA PRO A 272 2.63 12.13 1.52
C PRO A 272 3.31 11.26 0.46
N ALA A 273 3.86 10.13 0.89
CA ALA A 273 4.30 9.03 0.05
C ALA A 273 4.05 7.70 0.78
N ILE A 274 3.73 6.66 0.02
CA ILE A 274 3.42 5.33 0.56
C ILE A 274 4.51 4.35 0.15
N PHE A 275 4.91 3.51 1.10
CA PHE A 275 5.76 2.36 0.87
C PHE A 275 5.15 1.13 1.53
N ASP A 276 4.89 0.09 0.75
CA ASP A 276 4.36 -1.19 1.24
C ASP A 276 5.46 -2.25 1.20
N GLU A 277 5.65 -2.96 2.32
CA GLU A 277 6.59 -4.07 2.43
C GLU A 277 6.08 -5.09 3.45
N ASP A 278 6.11 -6.38 3.08
CA ASP A 278 5.77 -7.50 3.97
C ASP A 278 4.40 -7.34 4.67
N GLY A 279 3.41 -6.81 3.95
CA GLY A 279 2.05 -6.59 4.47
C GLY A 279 1.93 -5.41 5.44
N ARG A 280 2.97 -4.58 5.55
CA ARG A 280 3.00 -3.35 6.36
C ARG A 280 3.02 -2.15 5.43
N THR A 281 2.30 -1.11 5.82
CA THR A 281 2.20 0.14 5.07
C THR A 281 2.88 1.26 5.83
N TRP A 282 3.77 1.96 5.15
CA TRP A 282 4.52 3.08 5.67
C TRP A 282 4.11 4.36 4.95
N LEU A 283 3.85 5.40 5.75
CA LEU A 283 3.62 6.76 5.29
C LEU A 283 4.88 7.58 5.55
N LEU A 284 5.48 8.09 4.48
CA LEU A 284 6.45 9.17 4.54
C LEU A 284 5.72 10.48 4.29
N TYR A 285 6.15 11.55 4.96
CA TYR A 285 5.53 12.87 4.80
C TYR A 285 6.49 13.99 5.18
N ALA A 286 6.36 15.12 4.49
CA ALA A 286 7.08 16.33 4.84
C ALA A 286 6.49 16.95 6.12
N VAL A 287 7.39 17.42 6.99
CA VAL A 287 7.05 17.99 8.30
C VAL A 287 7.40 19.46 8.38
N ALA A 288 6.67 20.16 9.25
CA ALA A 288 6.79 21.60 9.47
C ALA A 288 6.72 22.41 8.17
N GLY A 289 5.81 22.05 7.27
CA GLY A 289 5.77 22.55 5.89
C GLY A 289 6.63 21.69 4.98
N GLU A 290 7.91 22.05 4.84
CA GLU A 290 8.87 21.41 3.93
C GLU A 290 10.28 21.42 4.59
N SER A 291 10.36 21.15 5.90
CA SER A 291 11.61 21.27 6.68
C SER A 291 12.20 19.93 7.13
N GLY A 292 11.69 18.82 6.62
CA GLY A 292 12.16 17.47 6.94
C GLY A 292 11.18 16.41 6.47
N ILE A 293 11.57 15.14 6.55
CA ILE A 293 10.71 14.00 6.23
C ILE A 293 10.59 13.11 7.48
N SER A 294 9.37 12.69 7.76
CA SER A 294 9.05 11.76 8.87
C SER A 294 8.39 10.48 8.37
N LEU A 295 8.49 9.45 9.20
CA LEU A 295 7.93 8.13 8.97
C LEU A 295 6.79 7.83 9.95
N ALA A 296 5.70 7.28 9.44
CA ALA A 296 4.63 6.68 10.23
C ALA A 296 4.23 5.33 9.64
N GLU A 297 3.71 4.43 10.49
CA GLU A 297 3.12 3.17 10.06
C GLU A 297 1.61 3.31 9.98
N ILE A 298 1.02 3.05 8.81
CA ILE A 298 -0.43 3.00 8.66
C ILE A 298 -0.92 1.64 9.16
N ARG A 299 -1.95 1.67 10.01
CA ARG A 299 -2.57 0.49 10.60
C ARG A 299 -4.07 0.52 10.34
N SER A 300 -4.64 -0.62 10.03
CA SER A 300 -6.09 -0.79 9.94
C SER A 300 -6.64 -1.16 11.31
N GLU A 301 -7.60 -0.38 11.80
CA GLU A 301 -8.39 -0.68 12.99
C GLU A 301 -9.79 -1.13 12.56
N ALA A 302 -10.30 -2.17 13.22
CA ALA A 302 -11.72 -2.49 13.11
C ALA A 302 -12.51 -1.33 13.71
N ALA A 303 -13.43 -0.73 12.94
CA ALA A 303 -14.31 0.31 13.45
C ALA A 303 -15.01 -0.18 14.72
N ARG A 304 -14.72 0.46 15.86
CA ARG A 304 -15.44 0.18 17.11
C ARG A 304 -16.89 0.63 16.93
N PRO A 305 -17.91 -0.18 17.29
CA PRO A 305 -19.26 0.33 17.40
C PRO A 305 -19.28 1.45 18.44
N GLY A 306 -19.86 2.60 18.07
CA GLY A 306 -19.87 3.81 18.88
C GLY A 306 -20.41 3.57 20.29
N PHE A 307 -19.71 4.11 21.28
CA PHE A 307 -20.12 4.10 22.68
C PHE A 307 -21.40 4.92 22.87
N GLY A 308 -22.50 4.23 23.17
CA GLY A 308 -23.55 4.79 24.01
C GLY A 308 -23.01 5.05 25.42
N LYS A 309 -23.51 6.11 26.07
CA LYS A 309 -23.07 6.66 27.37
C LYS A 309 -22.77 5.58 28.44
N PRO A 310 -21.72 5.74 29.25
CA PRO A 310 -21.46 4.82 30.36
C PRO A 310 -22.41 5.10 31.53
N LYS A 311 -23.22 4.09 31.88
CA LYS A 311 -23.78 3.91 33.22
C LYS A 311 -23.27 2.58 33.74
N GLY A 312 -22.73 2.57 34.96
CA GLY A 312 -22.57 1.34 35.74
C GLY A 312 -21.12 1.00 36.10
N ILE A 313 -20.80 1.25 37.35
CA ILE A 313 -19.55 0.97 38.06
C ILE A 313 -19.49 -0.53 38.42
N LEU A 314 -18.28 -1.02 38.73
CA LEU A 314 -17.92 -2.23 39.49
C LEU A 314 -17.90 -3.56 38.73
N ARG A 315 -16.68 -3.95 38.30
CA ARG A 315 -16.19 -5.33 38.45
C ARG A 315 -14.66 -5.36 38.56
N ALA A 316 -14.18 -4.81 39.67
CA ALA A 316 -12.82 -5.05 40.19
C ALA A 316 -12.95 -5.70 41.58
N PHE A 317 -13.56 -6.90 41.67
CA PHE A 317 -13.57 -7.69 42.90
C PHE A 317 -13.92 -9.18 42.70
N ALA A 318 -13.34 -9.85 41.70
CA ALA A 318 -13.50 -11.30 41.53
C ALA A 318 -12.17 -12.05 41.33
N GLY A 319 -11.06 -11.50 41.85
CA GLY A 319 -9.73 -12.11 41.79
C GLY A 319 -9.25 -12.75 43.10
N ARG A 320 -10.08 -12.83 44.15
CA ARG A 320 -9.62 -13.24 45.50
C ARG A 320 -10.44 -14.31 46.22
N VAL A 321 -11.26 -15.10 45.51
CA VAL A 321 -11.97 -16.24 46.13
C VAL A 321 -11.69 -17.59 45.43
N ALA A 322 -11.05 -17.60 44.25
CA ALA A 322 -10.76 -18.85 43.53
C ALA A 322 -9.46 -19.58 43.98
N ALA A 323 -8.83 -19.16 45.08
CA ALA A 323 -7.62 -19.81 45.62
C ALA A 323 -7.92 -20.81 46.76
N LYS A 324 -9.20 -21.15 47.01
CA LYS A 324 -9.60 -22.03 48.12
C LYS A 324 -10.43 -23.25 47.73
N MET A 325 -10.52 -23.58 46.44
CA MET A 325 -11.16 -24.82 45.97
C MET A 325 -10.22 -25.50 44.98
N GLY A 326 -9.58 -26.58 45.45
CA GLY A 326 -8.59 -27.36 44.71
C GLY A 326 -9.11 -27.95 43.41
N LEU A 327 -9.11 -27.13 42.37
CA LEU A 327 -9.31 -27.54 40.98
C LEU A 327 -7.93 -27.61 40.31
N GLN A 328 -7.73 -28.73 39.61
CA GLN A 328 -6.51 -29.11 38.92
C GLN A 328 -5.92 -27.96 38.11
N SER A 329 -4.59 -27.88 38.10
CA SER A 329 -3.84 -26.96 37.24
C SER A 329 -4.38 -27.03 35.81
N PRO A 330 -4.71 -25.90 35.17
CA PRO A 330 -5.16 -25.94 33.78
C PRO A 330 -4.03 -26.50 32.93
N ALA A 331 -4.36 -27.51 32.13
CA ALA A 331 -3.46 -28.03 31.11
C ALA A 331 -2.87 -26.86 30.32
N ARG A 332 -1.56 -26.92 30.09
CA ARG A 332 -0.79 -25.96 29.29
C ARG A 332 -1.56 -25.72 27.98
N PRO A 333 -1.95 -24.48 27.62
CA PRO A 333 -2.75 -24.25 26.43
C PRO A 333 -1.99 -24.79 25.23
N MET A 334 -2.58 -25.77 24.52
CA MET A 334 -2.00 -26.23 23.27
C MET A 334 -2.00 -25.05 22.29
N PRO A 335 -0.91 -24.84 21.53
CA PRO A 335 -0.90 -23.79 20.52
C PRO A 335 -2.04 -24.04 19.53
N ALA A 336 -2.78 -22.98 19.20
CA ALA A 336 -3.89 -23.06 18.27
C ALA A 336 -3.43 -23.64 16.92
N ALA A 337 -4.21 -24.57 16.37
CA ALA A 337 -3.96 -25.15 15.07
C ALA A 337 -4.12 -24.07 14.00
N ARG A 338 -3.07 -23.87 13.20
CA ARG A 338 -3.06 -22.89 12.10
C ARG A 338 -3.43 -23.61 10.82
N ILE A 339 -4.45 -23.14 10.12
CA ILE A 339 -5.00 -23.81 8.94
C ILE A 339 -5.07 -22.80 7.79
N PHE A 340 -4.50 -23.18 6.65
CA PHE A 340 -4.59 -22.44 5.41
C PHE A 340 -5.50 -23.16 4.41
N ILE A 341 -6.49 -22.45 3.87
CA ILE A 341 -7.36 -22.95 2.81
C ILE A 341 -6.83 -22.40 1.47
N ALA A 342 -6.30 -23.29 0.64
CA ALA A 342 -5.92 -23.00 -0.74
C ALA A 342 -6.68 -23.94 -1.69
N GLY A 343 -6.48 -23.81 -3.00
CA GLY A 343 -7.16 -24.69 -3.94
C GLY A 343 -7.41 -24.09 -5.31
N CYS A 344 -7.71 -24.97 -6.25
CA CYS A 344 -8.15 -24.63 -7.59
C CYS A 344 -9.59 -24.10 -7.53
N ALA A 345 -9.80 -22.87 -7.99
CA ALA A 345 -11.05 -22.12 -7.97
C ALA A 345 -11.49 -21.46 -6.64
N ARG A 346 -12.14 -20.30 -6.78
CA ARG A 346 -12.58 -19.46 -5.64
C ARG A 346 -13.80 -20.03 -4.92
N SER A 347 -14.71 -20.70 -5.63
CA SER A 347 -15.98 -21.20 -5.06
C SER A 347 -15.75 -22.25 -3.97
N GLY A 348 -14.95 -23.29 -4.25
CA GLY A 348 -14.64 -24.34 -3.28
C GLY A 348 -13.95 -23.80 -2.03
N THR A 349 -12.92 -22.98 -2.21
CA THR A 349 -12.22 -22.34 -1.08
C THR A 349 -13.12 -21.38 -0.28
N THR A 350 -14.07 -20.69 -0.92
CA THR A 350 -15.09 -19.87 -0.22
C THR A 350 -16.08 -20.73 0.56
N LEU A 351 -16.56 -21.83 -0.02
CA LEU A 351 -17.47 -22.74 0.65
C LEU A 351 -16.80 -23.36 1.89
N THR A 352 -15.60 -23.92 1.75
CA THR A 352 -14.83 -24.48 2.87
C THR A 352 -14.60 -23.45 3.96
N ARG A 353 -14.22 -22.22 3.61
CA ARG A 353 -14.08 -21.12 4.58
C ARG A 353 -15.39 -20.85 5.32
N SER A 354 -16.51 -20.87 4.61
CA SER A 354 -17.83 -20.57 5.16
C SER A 354 -18.35 -21.69 6.06
N LEU A 355 -18.00 -22.94 5.75
CA LEU A 355 -18.25 -24.12 6.57
C LEU A 355 -17.40 -24.08 7.85
N MET A 356 -16.09 -23.82 7.73
CA MET A 356 -15.20 -23.73 8.89
C MET A 356 -15.63 -22.64 9.88
N ALA A 357 -16.25 -21.56 9.38
CA ALA A 357 -16.78 -20.48 10.22
C ALA A 357 -18.04 -20.88 11.03
N ARG A 358 -18.53 -22.11 10.88
CA ARG A 358 -19.68 -22.65 11.64
C ARG A 358 -19.27 -23.40 12.90
N PHE A 359 -17.98 -23.70 13.07
CA PHE A 359 -17.49 -24.35 14.28
C PHE A 359 -17.11 -23.31 15.33
N ASP A 360 -17.63 -23.46 16.55
CA ASP A 360 -17.47 -22.49 17.64
C ASP A 360 -16.00 -22.38 18.13
N ASP A 361 -15.23 -23.45 17.95
CA ASP A 361 -13.81 -23.54 18.30
C ASP A 361 -12.87 -23.01 17.20
N THR A 362 -13.42 -22.46 16.12
CA THR A 362 -12.69 -22.12 14.91
C THR A 362 -12.87 -20.64 14.56
N TYR A 363 -11.77 -19.89 14.61
CA TYR A 363 -11.71 -18.54 14.09
C TYR A 363 -11.37 -18.57 12.60
N VAL A 364 -12.22 -17.96 11.78
CA VAL A 364 -11.97 -17.81 10.35
C VAL A 364 -11.74 -16.35 10.01
N HIS A 365 -10.58 -16.05 9.43
CA HIS A 365 -10.26 -14.72 8.98
C HIS A 365 -11.22 -14.28 7.86
N ARG A 366 -11.74 -13.05 8.00
CA ARG A 366 -12.85 -12.54 7.19
C ARG A 366 -12.47 -12.19 5.76
N SER A 367 -11.19 -11.95 5.47
CA SER A 367 -10.69 -11.64 4.14
C SER A 367 -9.84 -12.79 3.61
N GLU A 368 -9.68 -12.82 2.29
CA GLU A 368 -8.60 -13.61 1.69
C GLU A 368 -7.27 -12.96 2.07
N ALA A 369 -6.28 -13.75 2.51
CA ALA A 369 -5.00 -13.24 2.98
C ALA A 369 -3.87 -14.25 2.75
N HIS A 370 -2.63 -13.78 2.90
CA HIS A 370 -1.44 -14.62 2.86
C HIS A 370 -1.34 -15.48 4.13
N TYR A 371 -0.81 -16.71 4.04
CA TYR A 371 -0.75 -17.64 5.18
C TYR A 371 0.04 -17.11 6.38
N ARG A 372 1.02 -16.22 6.15
CA ARG A 372 1.81 -15.56 7.22
C ARG A 372 0.95 -14.76 8.21
N LEU A 373 -0.28 -14.39 7.83
CA LEU A 373 -1.22 -13.77 8.76
C LEU A 373 -1.52 -14.68 9.96
N LEU A 374 -1.51 -16.00 9.78
CA LEU A 374 -1.78 -16.99 10.83
C LEU A 374 -0.82 -16.86 12.03
N ASP A 375 0.39 -16.37 11.82
CA ASP A 375 1.38 -16.21 12.88
C ASP A 375 1.04 -15.06 13.85
N GLY A 376 0.30 -14.06 13.37
CA GLY A 376 -0.09 -12.87 14.12
C GLY A 376 -1.55 -12.86 14.59
N LEU A 377 -2.31 -13.93 14.34
CA LEU A 377 -3.68 -14.05 14.83
C LEU A 377 -3.69 -14.40 16.31
N ASP A 378 -4.05 -13.43 17.14
CA ASP A 378 -4.33 -13.61 18.56
C ASP A 378 -5.84 -13.78 18.76
N GLN A 379 -6.30 -15.04 18.70
CA GLN A 379 -7.71 -15.39 18.84
C GLN A 379 -7.84 -16.55 19.83
N PRO A 380 -8.88 -16.57 20.67
CA PRO A 380 -9.05 -17.58 21.72
C PRO A 380 -9.44 -18.97 21.17
N GLN A 381 -9.84 -19.06 19.91
CA GLN A 381 -10.25 -20.29 19.25
C GLN A 381 -9.07 -21.26 19.07
N ALA A 382 -9.36 -22.56 19.17
CA ALA A 382 -8.38 -23.62 19.01
C ALA A 382 -7.88 -23.74 17.57
N ASN A 383 -8.69 -23.35 16.58
CA ASN A 383 -8.33 -23.39 15.16
C ASN A 383 -8.36 -21.98 14.56
N LEU A 384 -7.27 -21.58 13.90
CA LEU A 384 -7.13 -20.30 13.22
C LEU A 384 -7.03 -20.54 11.73
N VAL A 385 -7.95 -19.96 10.96
CA VAL A 385 -8.12 -20.28 9.54
C VAL A 385 -7.94 -19.04 8.69
N VAL A 386 -7.08 -19.12 7.68
CA VAL A 386 -6.94 -18.11 6.63
C VAL A 386 -7.19 -18.74 5.27
N LYS A 387 -7.97 -18.06 4.42
CA LYS A 387 -8.19 -18.45 3.04
C LYS A 387 -7.22 -17.68 2.12
N ARG A 388 -6.64 -18.37 1.14
CA ARG A 388 -5.75 -17.78 0.12
C ARG A 388 -6.37 -16.58 -0.61
N THR A 389 -5.51 -15.69 -1.10
CA THR A 389 -5.82 -14.68 -2.13
C THR A 389 -5.77 -15.27 -3.53
N ALA A 390 -6.07 -14.44 -4.54
CA ALA A 390 -5.73 -14.74 -5.92
C ALA A 390 -4.20 -14.82 -6.15
N GLY A 391 -3.32 -14.21 -5.35
CA GLY A 391 -1.87 -14.39 -5.54
C GLY A 391 -1.33 -15.68 -4.92
N GLY A 392 -2.04 -16.27 -3.96
CA GLY A 392 -1.44 -17.18 -2.96
C GLY A 392 -0.85 -18.50 -3.46
N TYR A 393 -1.03 -18.86 -4.74
CA TYR A 393 -0.40 -20.05 -5.34
C TYR A 393 1.07 -19.81 -5.71
N LEU A 394 1.49 -18.55 -5.84
CA LEU A 394 2.87 -18.17 -6.15
C LEU A 394 3.80 -18.58 -5.00
N ASP A 395 3.39 -18.31 -3.77
CA ASP A 395 4.20 -18.53 -2.56
C ASP A 395 3.80 -19.81 -1.81
N LEU A 396 2.94 -20.66 -2.41
CA LEU A 396 2.37 -21.83 -1.73
C LEU A 396 3.45 -22.87 -1.36
N ALA A 397 4.52 -22.98 -2.15
CA ALA A 397 5.62 -23.89 -1.89
C ALA A 397 6.38 -23.56 -0.58
N ASP A 398 6.35 -22.29 -0.18
CA ASP A 398 7.00 -21.78 1.03
C ASP A 398 6.12 -21.91 2.28
N LEU A 399 4.90 -22.44 2.15
CA LEU A 399 3.97 -22.59 3.26
C LEU A 399 4.61 -23.45 4.38
N PRO A 400 4.80 -22.94 5.61
CA PRO A 400 5.40 -23.71 6.70
C PRO A 400 4.68 -25.03 6.96
N ALA A 401 5.44 -26.10 7.20
CA ALA A 401 4.92 -27.44 7.54
C ALA A 401 4.07 -27.45 8.83
N SER A 402 4.28 -26.47 9.72
CA SER A 402 3.50 -26.27 10.94
C SER A 402 2.08 -25.75 10.71
N ILE A 403 1.76 -25.26 9.50
CA ILE A 403 0.42 -24.80 9.14
C ILE A 403 -0.31 -25.96 8.45
N GLY A 404 -1.47 -26.38 8.93
CA GLY A 404 -2.32 -27.34 8.22
C GLY A 404 -2.77 -26.78 6.86
N LEU A 405 -2.78 -27.61 5.81
CA LEU A 405 -3.25 -27.22 4.49
C LEU A 405 -4.52 -27.99 4.11
N ILE A 406 -5.60 -27.24 3.87
CA ILE A 406 -6.77 -27.75 3.15
C ILE A 406 -6.67 -27.24 1.72
N TYR A 407 -6.56 -28.17 0.77
CA TYR A 407 -6.44 -27.84 -0.65
C TYR A 407 -7.68 -28.28 -1.40
N CYS A 408 -8.53 -27.33 -1.76
CA CYS A 408 -9.74 -27.57 -2.53
C CYS A 408 -9.39 -27.85 -4.00
N VAL A 409 -9.80 -28.97 -4.54
CA VAL A 409 -9.66 -29.30 -5.96
C VAL A 409 -11.06 -29.38 -6.56
N ARG A 410 -11.22 -28.87 -7.78
CA ARG A 410 -12.41 -29.06 -8.58
C ARG A 410 -11.99 -29.58 -9.93
N HIS A 411 -12.74 -30.54 -10.46
CA HIS A 411 -12.49 -31.07 -11.80
C HIS A 411 -12.39 -29.92 -12.83
N PRO A 412 -11.33 -29.87 -13.66
CA PRO A 412 -11.08 -28.73 -14.54
C PRO A 412 -12.21 -28.50 -15.54
N PHE A 413 -12.88 -29.55 -16.01
CA PHE A 413 -14.02 -29.42 -16.93
C PHE A 413 -15.25 -28.77 -16.28
N ASP A 414 -15.48 -28.96 -14.97
CA ASP A 414 -16.59 -28.31 -14.25
C ASP A 414 -16.32 -26.83 -14.02
N VAL A 415 -15.04 -26.44 -13.99
CA VAL A 415 -14.60 -25.05 -13.94
C VAL A 415 -14.82 -24.37 -15.28
N LEU A 416 -14.56 -25.07 -16.39
CA LEU A 416 -14.76 -24.57 -17.75
C LEU A 416 -16.24 -24.41 -18.11
N THR A 417 -17.15 -25.27 -17.65
CA THR A 417 -18.60 -25.11 -17.87
C THR A 417 -19.20 -23.92 -17.11
N SER A 418 -18.48 -23.37 -16.13
CA SER A 418 -18.84 -22.10 -15.47
C SER A 418 -18.30 -20.86 -16.20
N SER A 419 -17.47 -21.04 -17.24
CA SER A 419 -17.09 -20.03 -18.23
C SER A 419 -18.03 -20.11 -19.42
N HIS A 420 -18.91 -19.14 -19.60
CA HIS A 420 -19.43 -18.89 -20.93
C HIS A 420 -18.64 -17.71 -21.50
N PRO A 421 -17.93 -17.84 -22.62
CA PRO A 421 -17.14 -16.75 -23.21
C PRO A 421 -17.95 -15.46 -23.36
N GLU A 422 -19.23 -15.59 -23.71
CA GLU A 422 -20.15 -14.46 -23.90
C GLU A 422 -20.68 -13.87 -22.57
N THR A 423 -20.68 -14.62 -21.46
CA THR A 423 -21.16 -14.13 -20.15
C THR A 423 -20.03 -13.90 -19.14
N LYS A 424 -18.77 -13.97 -19.58
CA LYS A 424 -17.59 -13.69 -18.75
C LYS A 424 -17.65 -12.30 -18.11
N ALA A 425 -18.23 -11.31 -18.80
CA ALA A 425 -18.46 -9.96 -18.27
C ALA A 425 -19.59 -9.89 -17.22
N LEU A 426 -20.49 -10.88 -17.20
CA LEU A 426 -21.64 -10.96 -16.29
C LEU A 426 -21.35 -11.83 -15.04
N ARG A 427 -20.37 -12.73 -15.11
CA ARG A 427 -19.96 -13.63 -14.03
C ARG A 427 -18.55 -13.29 -13.52
N PRO A 428 -18.41 -12.32 -12.59
CA PRO A 428 -17.12 -11.79 -12.14
C PRO A 428 -16.26 -12.78 -11.33
N PHE A 429 -16.77 -13.98 -11.03
CA PHE A 429 -16.10 -14.98 -10.18
C PHE A 429 -15.70 -16.26 -10.93
N HIS A 430 -15.48 -16.13 -12.24
CA HIS A 430 -15.03 -17.19 -13.13
C HIS A 430 -13.52 -17.48 -12.97
N VAL A 431 -13.12 -18.75 -13.14
CA VAL A 431 -11.73 -19.23 -13.05
C VAL A 431 -11.32 -19.77 -14.41
N THR A 432 -10.33 -19.13 -15.04
CA THR A 432 -9.85 -19.53 -16.37
C THR A 432 -8.99 -20.79 -16.31
N THR A 433 -8.75 -21.43 -17.46
CA THR A 433 -7.84 -22.58 -17.57
C THR A 433 -6.46 -22.25 -17.03
N GLU A 434 -5.88 -21.15 -17.48
CA GLU A 434 -4.53 -20.72 -17.10
C GLU A 434 -4.46 -20.47 -15.58
N ARG A 435 -5.56 -19.94 -15.02
CA ARG A 435 -5.65 -19.69 -13.59
C ARG A 435 -5.72 -20.99 -12.79
N TRP A 436 -6.51 -21.96 -13.26
CA TRP A 436 -6.65 -23.26 -12.62
C TRP A 436 -5.32 -24.01 -12.65
N GLU A 437 -4.65 -24.02 -13.81
CA GLU A 437 -3.32 -24.62 -14.00
C GLU A 437 -2.29 -23.98 -13.08
N ALA A 438 -2.24 -22.65 -13.03
CA ALA A 438 -1.30 -21.94 -12.17
C ALA A 438 -1.50 -22.27 -10.67
N GLU A 439 -2.76 -22.40 -10.22
CA GLU A 439 -3.08 -22.84 -8.86
C GLU A 439 -2.61 -24.28 -8.61
N TYR A 440 -2.91 -25.19 -9.56
CA TYR A 440 -2.49 -26.59 -9.49
C TYR A 440 -0.96 -26.75 -9.49
N ASP A 441 -0.25 -25.99 -10.33
CA ASP A 441 1.22 -25.95 -10.35
C ASP A 441 1.79 -25.50 -9.00
N GLY A 442 1.10 -24.59 -8.31
CA GLY A 442 1.46 -24.20 -6.93
C GLY A 442 1.41 -25.39 -5.96
N LEU A 443 0.41 -26.26 -6.08
CA LEU A 443 0.34 -27.50 -5.30
C LEU A 443 1.47 -28.47 -5.66
N LEU A 444 1.80 -28.61 -6.94
CA LEU A 444 2.89 -29.47 -7.40
C LEU A 444 4.25 -28.98 -6.87
N ARG A 445 4.51 -27.67 -6.94
CA ARG A 445 5.72 -27.06 -6.35
C ARG A 445 5.79 -27.30 -4.84
N LEU A 446 4.66 -27.18 -4.12
CA LEU A 446 4.61 -27.50 -2.69
C LEU A 446 4.92 -28.97 -2.42
N ARG A 447 4.35 -29.92 -3.18
CA ARG A 447 4.66 -31.35 -3.02
C ARG A 447 6.12 -31.67 -3.33
N GLN A 448 6.71 -30.98 -4.30
CA GLN A 448 8.13 -31.12 -4.61
C GLN A 448 9.01 -30.59 -3.47
N ALA A 449 8.67 -29.42 -2.91
CA ALA A 449 9.41 -28.81 -1.81
C ALA A 449 9.21 -29.55 -0.48
N GLN A 450 8.05 -30.17 -0.28
CA GLN A 450 7.64 -30.80 0.97
C GLN A 450 6.90 -32.13 0.70
N PRO A 451 7.62 -33.20 0.29
CA PRO A 451 7.02 -34.45 -0.17
C PRO A 451 6.23 -35.19 0.93
N GLU A 452 6.68 -35.09 2.18
CA GLU A 452 6.07 -35.77 3.33
C GLU A 452 4.96 -34.93 3.99
N ARG A 453 4.63 -33.76 3.45
CA ARG A 453 3.62 -32.88 4.04
C ARG A 453 2.23 -33.52 3.91
N SER A 454 1.54 -33.65 5.03
CA SER A 454 0.11 -33.97 5.03
C SER A 454 -0.71 -32.80 4.45
N ILE A 455 -1.51 -33.10 3.43
CA ILE A 455 -2.41 -32.15 2.77
C ILE A 455 -3.81 -32.76 2.76
N LEU A 456 -4.78 -32.06 3.35
CA LEU A 456 -6.18 -32.45 3.22
C LEU A 456 -6.70 -32.00 1.86
N ILE A 457 -6.79 -32.94 0.90
CA ILE A 457 -7.36 -32.68 -0.41
C ILE A 457 -8.88 -32.78 -0.31
N LEU A 458 -9.56 -31.66 -0.55
CA LEU A 458 -11.03 -31.61 -0.60
C LEU A 458 -11.44 -31.51 -2.06
N ARG A 459 -12.05 -32.56 -2.62
CA ARG A 459 -12.62 -32.49 -3.98
C ARG A 459 -14.02 -31.93 -3.86
N TYR A 460 -14.30 -30.90 -4.64
CA TYR A 460 -15.57 -30.18 -4.55
C TYR A 460 -16.75 -31.07 -4.95
N GLU A 461 -16.54 -31.93 -5.94
CA GLU A 461 -17.47 -32.95 -6.41
C GLU A 461 -17.88 -33.95 -5.30
N ASP A 462 -17.00 -34.24 -4.35
CA ASP A 462 -17.30 -35.17 -3.24
C ASP A 462 -18.27 -34.55 -2.20
N LEU A 463 -18.46 -33.21 -2.22
CA LEU A 463 -19.39 -32.52 -1.32
C LEU A 463 -20.84 -32.49 -1.82
N ILE A 464 -21.10 -32.89 -3.07
CA ILE A 464 -22.44 -32.85 -3.72
C ILE A 464 -22.89 -34.27 -4.10
N ALA A 465 -22.38 -35.30 -3.40
CA ALA A 465 -22.64 -36.68 -3.79
C ALA A 465 -24.11 -37.12 -3.61
N ASP A 466 -24.91 -36.44 -2.77
CA ASP A 466 -26.34 -36.69 -2.66
C ASP A 466 -27.14 -35.38 -2.56
N PRO A 467 -27.95 -35.02 -3.58
CA PRO A 467 -28.83 -33.86 -3.52
C PRO A 467 -30.03 -34.02 -2.58
N ASP A 468 -30.26 -35.19 -1.99
CA ASP A 468 -31.46 -35.51 -1.20
C ASP A 468 -31.17 -36.23 0.13
N VAL A 469 -30.59 -35.54 1.12
CA VAL A 469 -30.71 -35.98 2.53
C VAL A 469 -31.83 -35.20 3.19
N ALA A 470 -32.89 -35.96 3.50
CA ALA A 470 -34.25 -35.60 3.91
C ALA A 470 -34.40 -34.61 5.09
#